data_AF-A0A0U1Q342-F1
#
_entry.id   AF-A0A0U1Q342-F1
#
_cell.length_a   1.000
_cell.length_b   1.000
_cell.length_c   1.000
_cell.angle_alpha   90.00
_cell.angle_beta   90.00
_cell.angle_gamma   90.00
#
_symmetry.space_group_name_H-M   'P 1'
#
loop_
_entity.id
_entity.type
_entity.pdbx_description
1 polymer ?
#
loop_
_entity_poly.entity_id
_entity_poly.type
_entity_poly.pdbx_seq_one_letter_code
_entity_poly.pdbx_strand_id
1 'polypeptide(L)' 'MQKQLDDFNECGIDPVDGLTDARHDLAEGYLCIENKGWYEDAGPICTQHWLFDKPACVEWRKERGLEHMPKPEWK' A
#
# COMPACT_ATOMS: atom_id res chain seq x y z
N MET A 1 -10.88 -8.21 -14.33
CA MET A 1 -10.51 -6.89 -14.89
C MET A 1 -11.40 -5.78 -14.35
N GLN A 2 -12.71 -5.73 -14.65
CA GLN A 2 -13.56 -4.60 -14.21
C GLN A 2 -13.51 -4.33 -12.69
N LYS A 3 -13.70 -5.37 -11.86
CA LYS A 3 -13.61 -5.24 -10.39
C LYS A 3 -12.30 -4.61 -9.91
N GLN A 4 -11.17 -4.97 -10.54
CA GLN A 4 -9.86 -4.46 -10.15
C GLN A 4 -9.73 -2.96 -10.49
N LEU A 5 -10.23 -2.56 -11.65
CA LEU A 5 -10.26 -1.16 -12.06
C LEU A 5 -11.16 -0.34 -11.14
N ASP A 6 -12.33 -0.87 -10.78
CA ASP A 6 -13.27 -0.21 -9.88
C ASP A 6 -12.64 -0.04 -8.48
N ASP A 7 -12.01 -1.10 -7.96
CA ASP A 7 -11.32 -1.06 -6.67
C ASP A 7 -10.14 -0.06 -6.67
N PHE A 8 -9.34 -0.02 -7.75
CA PHE A 8 -8.26 0.97 -7.90
C PHE A 8 -8.78 2.41 -7.90
N ASN A 9 -9.83 2.69 -8.67
CA ASN A 9 -10.45 4.01 -8.68
C ASN A 9 -11.02 4.40 -7.31
N GLU A 10 -11.69 3.48 -6.61
CA GLU A 10 -12.21 3.72 -5.26
C GLU A 10 -11.09 4.00 -4.24
N CYS A 11 -9.93 3.38 -4.41
CA CYS A 11 -8.76 3.60 -3.56
C CYS A 11 -7.85 4.75 -4.04
N GLY A 12 -8.26 5.50 -5.07
CA GLY A 12 -7.48 6.63 -5.59
C GLY A 12 -6.18 6.25 -6.29
N ILE A 13 -6.03 4.98 -6.69
CA ILE A 13 -4.91 4.49 -7.50
C ILE A 13 -5.32 4.54 -8.96
N ASP A 14 -4.51 5.18 -9.80
CA ASP A 14 -4.68 5.13 -11.24
C ASP A 14 -4.39 3.68 -11.70
N PRO A 15 -5.37 3.00 -12.32
CA PRO A 15 -5.23 1.61 -12.74
C PRO A 15 -4.23 1.40 -13.88
N VAL A 16 -3.74 2.47 -14.53
CA VAL A 16 -2.80 2.41 -15.65
C VAL A 16 -1.36 2.47 -15.19
N ASP A 17 -1.02 3.41 -14.31
CA ASP A 17 0.36 3.62 -13.85
C ASP A 17 0.61 3.21 -12.39
N GLY A 18 -0.45 2.86 -11.64
CA GLY A 18 -0.35 2.44 -10.24
C GLY A 18 0.03 3.59 -9.29
N LEU A 19 -0.06 4.83 -9.75
CA LEU A 19 0.24 6.00 -8.95
C LEU A 19 -1.04 6.57 -8.34
N THR A 20 -0.91 7.14 -7.16
CA THR A 20 -1.92 8.05 -6.65
C THR A 20 -1.73 9.42 -7.29
N ASP A 21 -2.83 10.15 -7.52
CA ASP A 21 -2.70 11.55 -7.92
C ASP A 21 -1.99 12.36 -6.80
N ALA A 22 -1.48 13.55 -7.11
CA ALA A 22 -0.73 14.37 -6.16
C ALA A 22 -1.52 14.79 -4.89
N ARG A 23 -2.80 14.44 -4.79
CA ARG A 23 -3.70 14.75 -3.67
C ARG A 23 -3.92 13.55 -2.74
N HIS A 24 -3.47 12.34 -3.10
CA HIS A 24 -3.65 11.13 -2.30
C HIS A 24 -2.31 10.54 -1.86
N ASP A 25 -2.20 10.13 -0.60
CA ASP A 25 -1.00 9.43 -0.13
C ASP A 25 -0.97 8.00 -0.67
N LEU A 26 0.17 7.65 -1.27
CA LEU A 26 0.39 6.36 -1.91
C LEU A 26 0.17 5.19 -0.94
N ALA A 27 0.60 5.30 0.33
CA ALA A 27 0.43 4.21 1.29
C ALA A 27 -1.05 3.97 1.61
N GLU A 28 -1.84 5.03 1.73
CA GLU A 28 -3.29 4.92 2.00
C GLU A 28 -4.02 4.22 0.85
N GLY A 29 -3.71 4.57 -0.41
CA GLY A 29 -4.30 3.93 -1.58
C GLY A 29 -3.96 2.44 -1.65
N TYR A 30 -2.68 2.08 -1.46
CA TYR A 30 -2.26 0.68 -1.51
C TYR A 30 -2.79 -0.13 -0.31
N LEU A 31 -2.90 0.47 0.88
CA LEU A 31 -3.56 -0.16 2.04
C LEU A 31 -5.05 -0.39 1.80
N CYS A 32 -5.75 0.53 1.13
CA CYS A 32 -7.15 0.36 0.73
C CYS A 32 -7.32 -0.84 -0.20
N ILE A 33 -6.43 -1.00 -1.18
CA ILE A 33 -6.41 -2.13 -2.11
C ILE A 33 -6.12 -3.44 -1.39
N GLU A 34 -5.15 -3.45 -0.47
CA GLU A 34 -4.84 -4.62 0.37
C GLU A 34 -6.05 -5.05 1.21
N ASN A 35 -6.75 -4.10 1.82
CA ASN A 35 -7.98 -4.37 2.59
C ASN A 35 -9.13 -4.92 1.73
N LYS A 36 -9.15 -4.64 0.42
CA LYS A 36 -10.10 -5.22 -0.55
C LYS A 36 -9.72 -6.63 -1.01
N GLY A 37 -8.60 -7.17 -0.51
CA GLY A 37 -8.13 -8.53 -0.79
C GLY A 37 -7.17 -8.65 -1.97
N TRP A 38 -6.66 -7.53 -2.47
CA TRP A 38 -5.63 -7.50 -3.52
C TRP A 38 -4.26 -7.40 -2.87
N TYR A 39 -3.46 -8.44 -2.98
CA TYR A 39 -2.14 -8.52 -2.35
C TYR A 39 -1.03 -8.45 -3.39
N GLU A 40 0.06 -7.79 -3.03
CA GLU A 40 1.31 -7.85 -3.77
C GLU A 40 2.02 -9.17 -3.49
N ASP A 41 2.58 -9.80 -4.54
CA ASP A 41 3.33 -11.06 -4.40
C ASP A 41 4.57 -10.90 -3.49
N ALA A 42 5.11 -9.68 -3.42
CA ALA A 42 6.23 -9.32 -2.57
C ALA A 42 5.86 -9.16 -1.08
N GLY A 43 4.58 -9.33 -0.72
CA GLY A 43 4.08 -9.27 0.65
C GLY A 43 3.30 -8.00 0.96
N PRO A 44 2.96 -7.77 2.25
CA PRO A 44 2.12 -6.65 2.63
C PRO A 44 2.73 -5.31 2.24
N ILE A 45 1.90 -4.39 1.76
CA ILE A 45 2.29 -3.08 1.22
C ILE A 45 3.20 -2.32 2.19
N CYS A 46 2.84 -2.32 3.46
CA CYS A 46 3.59 -1.58 4.48
C CYS A 46 4.86 -2.27 4.97
N THR A 47 5.21 -3.40 4.38
CA THR A 47 6.52 -4.03 4.53
C THR A 47 7.47 -3.67 3.41
N GLN A 48 6.98 -3.09 2.31
CA GLN A 48 7.78 -2.75 1.14
C GLN A 48 8.69 -1.54 1.38
N HIS A 49 9.91 -1.56 0.84
CA HIS A 49 10.91 -0.51 1.08
C HIS A 49 10.39 0.92 0.80
N TRP A 50 9.68 1.10 -0.31
CA TRP A 50 9.23 2.40 -0.84
C TRP A 50 8.05 3.01 -0.08
N LEU A 51 7.31 2.21 0.70
CA LEU A 51 6.23 2.67 1.59
C LEU A 51 6.57 2.50 3.06
N PHE A 52 7.72 1.92 3.38
CA PHE A 52 8.09 1.55 4.75
C PHE A 52 7.98 2.74 5.71
N ASP A 53 8.53 3.90 5.35
CA ASP A 53 8.57 5.08 6.24
C ASP A 53 7.31 5.95 6.17
N LYS A 54 6.28 5.53 5.42
CA LYS A 54 5.03 6.31 5.31
C LYS A 54 4.25 6.26 6.63
N PRO A 55 3.68 7.38 7.11
CA PRO A 55 2.96 7.42 8.39
C PRO A 55 1.86 6.36 8.51
N ALA A 56 1.05 6.19 7.46
CA ALA A 56 0.00 5.16 7.43
C ALA A 56 0.57 3.74 7.62
N CYS A 57 1.75 3.47 7.05
CA CYS A 57 2.43 2.19 7.19
C CYS A 57 3.11 1.99 8.54
N VAL A 58 3.60 3.06 9.17
CA VAL A 58 4.13 3.02 10.54
C VAL A 58 3.01 2.64 11.51
N GLU A 59 1.85 3.29 11.43
CA GLU A 59 0.70 2.98 12.28
C GLU A 59 0.16 1.57 11.99
N TRP A 60 0.00 1.20 10.72
CA TRP A 60 -0.43 -0.16 10.33
C TRP A 60 0.47 -1.26 10.93
N ARG A 61 1.80 -1.05 10.94
CA ARG A 61 2.76 -1.99 11.52
C ARG A 61 2.64 -2.05 13.03
N LYS A 62 2.49 -0.90 13.69
CA LYS A 62 2.32 -0.81 15.15
C LYS A 62 1.07 -1.55 15.62
N GLU A 63 -0.06 -1.40 14.93
CA GLU A 63 -1.29 -2.14 15.23
C GLU A 63 -1.13 -3.66 15.14
N ARG A 64 -0.13 -4.13 14.41
CA ARG A 64 0.15 -5.55 14.15
C ARG A 64 1.37 -6.08 14.92
N GLY A 65 1.95 -5.27 15.82
CA GLY A 65 3.15 -5.64 16.58
C GLY A 65 4.42 -5.77 15.72
N LEU A 66 4.44 -5.09 14.56
CA LEU A 66 5.56 -5.07 13.61
C LEU A 66 6.37 -3.76 13.71
N GLU A 67 6.25 -3.02 14.82
CA GLU A 67 6.94 -1.73 15.02
C GLU A 67 8.48 -1.81 14.92
N HIS A 68 9.06 -2.96 15.25
CA HIS A 68 10.50 -3.19 15.22
C HIS A 68 10.97 -3.97 13.99
N MET A 69 10.10 -4.14 12.98
CA MET A 69 10.48 -4.76 11.72
C MET A 69 11.64 -3.98 11.09
N PRO A 70 12.74 -4.64 10.65
CA PRO A 70 13.80 -3.96 9.94
C PRO A 70 13.29 -3.54 8.55
N LYS A 71 13.67 -2.32 8.12
CA LYS A 71 13.38 -1.86 6.76
C LYS A 71 14.10 -2.78 5.76
N PRO A 72 13.39 -3.38 4.78
CA PRO A 72 14.05 -4.21 3.79
C PRO A 72 14.94 -3.37 2.88
N GLU A 73 16.01 -3.97 2.36
CA GLU A 73 16.85 -3.35 1.34
C GLU A 73 16.13 -3.32 -0.01
N TRP A 74 16.50 -2.38 -0.89
CA TRP A 74 16.05 -2.39 -2.28
C TRP A 74 16.47 -3.71 -2.93
N LYS A 75 15.52 -4.42 -3.53
CA LYS A 75 15.80 -5.56 -4.42
C LYS A 75 15.88 -5.09 -5.86
#